data_AF-A0A2D6DKW7-F1
#
_entry.id   AF-A0A2D6DKW7-F1
#
_cell.length_a   1.000
_cell.length_b   1.000
_cell.length_c   1.000
_cell.angle_alpha   90.00
_cell.angle_beta   90.00
_cell.angle_gamma   90.00
#
_symmetry.space_group_name_H-M   'P 1'
#
loop_
_entity.id
_entity.type
_entity.pdbx_description
1 polymer ?
#
loop_
_entity_poly.entity_id
_entity_poly.type
_entity_poly.pdbx_seq_one_letter_code
_entity_poly.pdbx_strand_id
1 'polypeptide(L)'
;MDTTTALTIIGGILMVLGIAKVIFPKQFNQNIMGDLHAEAVNPAAAIRVALGGAILVSGIVALMCRNLPAEAASSLLMSMGIGFIVVMASVASNKFRGFSNNIPMPPMVIFTVLIVVAFSAA
;
A
#
# COMPACT_ATOMS: atom_id res chain seq x y z
N MET A 1 -1.72 9.98 18.90
CA MET A 1 -1.74 10.99 17.80
C MET A 1 -3.19 11.27 17.47
N ASP A 2 -3.56 12.46 16.99
CA ASP A 2 -4.96 12.72 16.59
C ASP A 2 -5.30 12.02 15.26
N THR A 3 -6.59 11.72 15.06
CA THR A 3 -7.08 10.95 13.91
C THR A 3 -6.87 11.69 12.59
N THR A 4 -6.97 13.02 12.58
CA THR A 4 -6.80 13.84 11.38
C THR A 4 -5.36 13.80 10.88
N THR A 5 -4.38 13.94 11.78
CA THR A 5 -2.96 13.81 11.48
C THR A 5 -2.64 12.41 10.95
N ALA A 6 -3.15 11.37 11.60
CA ALA A 6 -2.94 9.98 11.18
C ALA A 6 -3.46 9.71 9.77
N LEU A 7 -4.71 10.10 9.48
CA LEU A 7 -5.33 9.95 8.17
C LEU A 7 -4.64 10.80 7.09
N THR A 8 -4.10 11.95 7.47
CA THR A 8 -3.30 12.80 6.56
C THR A 8 -1.98 12.14 6.18
N ILE A 9 -1.26 11.57 7.16
CA ILE A 9 0.00 10.85 6.93
C ILE A 9 -0.24 9.62 6.05
N ILE A 10 -1.23 8.79 6.41
CA ILE A 10 -1.59 7.59 5.65
C ILE A 10 -1.98 7.97 4.22
N GLY A 11 -2.89 8.93 4.08
CA GLY A 11 -3.36 9.42 2.79
C GLY A 11 -2.21 9.93 1.92
N GLY A 12 -1.35 10.79 2.45
CA GLY A 12 -0.20 11.36 1.73
C GLY A 12 0.77 10.30 1.22
N ILE A 13 1.16 9.34 2.09
CA ILE A 13 2.08 8.27 1.71
C ILE A 13 1.45 7.37 0.64
N LEU A 14 0.18 7.00 0.79
CA LEU A 14 -0.52 6.18 -0.21
C LEU A 14 -0.66 6.90 -1.55
N MET A 15 -0.91 8.22 -1.54
CA MET A 15 -0.93 9.01 -2.79
C MET A 15 0.41 8.94 -3.53
N VAL A 16 1.52 9.17 -2.82
CA VAL A 16 2.86 9.10 -3.42
C VAL A 16 3.17 7.70 -3.94
N LEU A 17 2.92 6.66 -3.13
CA LEU A 17 3.18 5.27 -3.50
C LEU A 17 2.33 4.83 -4.71
N GLY A 18 1.05 5.20 -4.71
CA GLY A 18 0.11 4.88 -5.77
C GLY A 18 0.49 5.55 -7.09
N ILE A 19 0.78 6.86 -7.08
CA ILE A 19 1.24 7.61 -8.25
C ILE A 19 2.52 7.00 -8.80
N ALA A 20 3.51 6.71 -7.95
CA ALA A 20 4.77 6.12 -8.37
C ALA A 20 4.56 4.75 -9.06
N LYS A 21 3.64 3.92 -8.55
CA LYS A 21 3.31 2.62 -9.16
C LYS A 21 2.59 2.74 -10.50
N VAL A 22 1.76 3.76 -10.68
CA VAL A 22 1.05 4.03 -11.93
C VAL A 22 2.00 4.58 -13.00
N ILE A 23 2.87 5.53 -12.63
CA ILE A 23 3.78 6.19 -13.59
C ILE A 23 4.98 5.29 -13.93
N PHE A 24 5.53 4.57 -12.95
CA PHE A 24 6.77 3.78 -13.11
C PHE A 24 6.57 2.27 -12.87
N PRO A 25 5.56 1.60 -13.48
CA PRO A 25 5.20 0.23 -13.13
C PRO A 25 6.31 -0.78 -13.46
N LYS A 26 7.00 -0.60 -14.60
CA LYS A 26 8.10 -1.48 -15.06
C LYS A 26 9.29 -1.42 -14.10
N GLN A 27 9.74 -0.21 -13.76
CA GLN A 27 10.83 0.00 -12.80
C GLN A 27 10.51 -0.62 -11.45
N PHE A 28 9.27 -0.45 -10.98
CA PHE A 28 8.83 -1.02 -9.71
C PHE A 28 8.79 -2.56 -9.76
N ASN A 29 8.47 -3.16 -10.90
CA ASN A 29 8.56 -4.61 -11.07
C ASN A 29 10.02 -5.08 -11.03
N GLN A 30 10.90 -4.44 -11.80
CA GLN A 30 12.32 -4.78 -11.87
C GLN A 30 13.02 -4.66 -10.51
N ASN A 31 12.74 -3.60 -9.75
CA ASN A 31 13.32 -3.42 -8.42
C ASN A 31 12.91 -4.51 -7.41
N ILE A 32 11.80 -5.23 -7.66
CA ILE A 32 11.30 -6.28 -6.77
C ILE A 32 11.66 -7.68 -7.29
N MET A 33 11.50 -7.90 -8.60
CA MET A 33 11.52 -9.21 -9.23
C MET A 33 12.80 -9.45 -10.05
N GLY A 34 13.64 -8.44 -10.24
CA GLY A 34 14.72 -8.46 -11.21
C GLY A 34 14.21 -8.39 -12.65
N ASP A 35 15.05 -8.80 -13.59
CA ASP A 35 14.66 -8.80 -15.00
C ASP A 35 13.64 -9.91 -15.28
N LEU A 36 12.53 -9.49 -15.88
CA LEU A 36 11.47 -10.37 -16.32
C LEU A 36 11.72 -10.79 -17.78
N HIS A 37 11.25 -11.98 -18.13
CA HIS A 37 11.16 -12.38 -19.53
C HIS A 37 10.34 -11.33 -20.32
N ALA A 38 10.75 -11.04 -21.55
CA ALA A 38 10.20 -9.94 -22.35
C ALA A 38 8.66 -9.98 -22.44
N GLU A 39 8.09 -11.17 -22.58
CA GLU A 39 6.64 -11.41 -22.67
C GLU A 39 5.91 -11.08 -21.34
N ALA A 40 6.58 -11.18 -20.20
CA ALA A 40 6.02 -10.92 -18.88
C ALA A 40 6.10 -9.44 -18.45
N VAL A 41 6.94 -8.63 -19.11
CA VAL A 41 7.19 -7.22 -18.72
C VAL A 41 5.90 -6.39 -18.75
N ASN A 42 5.17 -6.43 -19.87
CA ASN A 42 3.97 -5.60 -20.05
C ASN A 42 2.77 -6.10 -19.23
N PRO A 43 2.45 -7.41 -19.16
CA PRO A 43 1.41 -7.93 -18.27
C PRO A 43 1.66 -7.60 -16.79
N ALA A 44 2.90 -7.80 -16.31
CA ALA A 44 3.26 -7.45 -14.94
C ALA A 44 3.14 -5.94 -14.70
N ALA A 45 3.47 -5.10 -15.69
CA ALA A 45 3.31 -3.65 -15.58
C ALA A 45 1.84 -3.24 -15.50
N ALA A 46 0.97 -3.84 -16.31
CA ALA A 46 -0.48 -3.58 -16.29
C ALA A 46 -1.09 -3.89 -14.90
N ILE A 47 -0.75 -5.04 -14.32
CA ILE A 47 -1.18 -5.40 -12.95
C ILE A 47 -0.63 -4.39 -11.94
N ARG A 48 0.63 -3.95 -12.09
CA ARG A 48 1.24 -2.98 -11.18
C ARG A 48 0.53 -1.62 -11.21
N VAL A 49 0.08 -1.18 -12.39
CA VAL A 49 -0.74 0.03 -12.54
C VAL A 49 -2.08 -0.14 -11.82
N ALA A 50 -2.77 -1.27 -11.99
CA ALA A 50 -4.02 -1.55 -11.29
C ALA A 50 -3.86 -1.54 -9.76
N LEU A 51 -2.79 -2.16 -9.25
CA LEU A 51 -2.45 -2.12 -7.82
C LEU A 51 -2.11 -0.69 -7.35
N GLY A 52 -1.45 0.11 -8.19
CA GLY A 52 -1.23 1.53 -7.93
C GLY A 52 -2.54 2.30 -7.79
N GLY A 53 -3.50 2.04 -8.68
CA GLY A 53 -4.85 2.59 -8.62
C GLY A 53 -5.59 2.23 -7.34
N ALA A 54 -5.54 0.97 -6.90
CA ALA A 54 -6.14 0.54 -5.65
C ALA A 54 -5.55 1.27 -4.43
N ILE A 55 -4.22 1.44 -4.41
CA ILE A 55 -3.52 2.21 -3.38
C ILE A 55 -3.96 3.69 -3.40
N LEU A 56 -4.14 4.29 -4.58
CA LEU A 56 -4.64 5.66 -4.70
C LEU A 56 -6.05 5.82 -4.15
N VAL A 57 -6.95 4.88 -4.43
CA VAL A 57 -8.31 4.91 -3.87
C VAL A 57 -8.25 4.92 -2.34
N SER A 58 -7.43 4.05 -1.73
CA SER A 58 -7.25 4.04 -0.28
C SER A 58 -6.66 5.37 0.26
N GLY A 59 -5.71 5.97 -0.47
CA GLY A 59 -5.14 7.27 -0.12
C GLY A 59 -6.16 8.41 -0.18
N ILE A 60 -6.98 8.44 -1.23
CA ILE A 60 -8.07 9.40 -1.39
C ILE A 60 -9.09 9.25 -0.26
N VAL A 61 -9.52 8.03 0.05
CA VAL A 61 -10.45 7.76 1.16
C VAL A 61 -9.88 8.31 2.47
N ALA A 62 -8.62 8.02 2.80
CA ALA A 62 -7.99 8.55 4.01
C ALA A 62 -7.99 10.09 4.04
N LEU A 63 -7.59 10.74 2.94
CA LEU A 63 -7.54 12.20 2.87
C LEU A 63 -8.92 12.85 2.93
N MET A 64 -9.93 12.28 2.27
CA MET A 64 -11.30 12.82 2.24
C MET A 64 -12.03 12.61 3.56
N CYS A 65 -11.72 11.52 4.28
CA CYS A 65 -12.33 11.19 5.57
C CYS A 65 -11.58 11.72 6.79
N ARG A 66 -10.47 12.47 6.62
CA ARG A 66 -9.60 12.90 7.72
C ARG A 66 -10.26 13.78 8.80
N ASN A 67 -11.39 14.41 8.48
CA ASN A 67 -12.13 15.29 9.38
C ASN A 67 -13.48 14.69 9.84
N LEU A 68 -13.65 13.37 9.73
CA LEU A 68 -14.80 12.69 10.31
C LEU A 68 -14.84 12.87 11.85
N PRO A 69 -16.02 12.73 12.48
CA PRO A 69 -16.12 12.63 13.92
C PRO A 69 -15.18 11.54 14.46
N ALA A 70 -14.60 11.78 15.65
CA ALA A 70 -13.49 10.97 16.18
C ALA A 70 -13.76 9.45 16.18
N GLU A 71 -14.97 9.03 16.56
CA GLU A 71 -15.37 7.62 16.59
C GLU A 71 -15.38 6.98 15.19
N ALA A 72 -15.91 7.69 14.19
CA ALA A 72 -15.92 7.23 12.80
C ALA A 72 -14.51 7.22 12.19
N ALA A 73 -13.69 8.23 12.53
CA ALA A 73 -12.30 8.31 12.09
C ALA A 73 -11.43 7.18 12.69
N SER A 74 -11.62 6.88 13.98
CA SER A 74 -10.98 5.73 14.65
C SER A 74 -11.38 4.40 14.01
N SER A 75 -12.66 4.19 13.73
CA SER A 75 -13.14 2.99 13.02
C SER A 75 -12.52 2.83 11.63
N LEU A 76 -12.37 3.92 10.89
CA LEU A 76 -11.67 3.92 9.60
C LEU A 76 -10.19 3.57 9.77
N LEU A 77 -9.48 4.19 10.71
CA LEU A 77 -8.07 3.90 10.99
C LEU A 77 -7.86 2.43 11.38
N MET A 78 -8.71 1.88 12.25
CA MET A 78 -8.69 0.46 12.62
C MET A 78 -8.87 -0.44 11.40
N SER A 79 -9.85 -0.12 10.55
CA SER A 79 -10.12 -0.85 9.30
C SER A 79 -8.94 -0.80 8.34
N MET A 80 -8.33 0.37 8.17
CA MET A 80 -7.14 0.54 7.33
C MET A 80 -5.95 -0.22 7.89
N GLY A 81 -5.68 -0.14 9.20
CA GLY A 81 -4.59 -0.86 9.86
C GLY A 81 -4.71 -2.38 9.68
N ILE A 82 -5.89 -2.94 9.92
CA ILE A 82 -6.17 -4.36 9.67
C ILE A 82 -6.02 -4.69 8.18
N GLY A 83 -6.56 -3.86 7.28
CA GLY A 83 -6.43 -4.03 5.84
C GLY A 83 -4.97 -4.05 5.37
N PHE A 84 -4.12 -3.18 5.91
CA PHE A 84 -2.69 -3.17 5.62
C PHE A 84 -1.97 -4.42 6.13
N ILE A 85 -2.34 -4.96 7.29
CA ILE A 85 -1.83 -6.26 7.76
C ILE A 85 -2.20 -7.35 6.75
N VAL A 86 -3.45 -7.40 6.28
CA VAL A 86 -3.90 -8.37 5.28
C VAL A 86 -3.11 -8.23 3.96
N VAL A 87 -2.84 -6.99 3.51
CA VAL A 87 -1.98 -6.73 2.34
C VAL A 87 -0.56 -7.26 2.56
N MET A 88 0.07 -6.96 3.70
CA MET A 88 1.42 -7.44 4.00
C MET A 88 1.48 -8.97 4.09
N ALA A 89 0.50 -9.60 4.75
CA ALA A 89 0.41 -11.06 4.84
C ALA A 89 0.26 -11.69 3.45
N SER A 90 -0.59 -11.11 2.59
CA SER A 90 -0.78 -11.56 1.21
C SER A 90 0.52 -11.48 0.40
N VAL A 91 1.26 -10.37 0.53
CA VAL A 91 2.55 -10.18 -0.13
C VAL A 91 3.61 -11.16 0.40
N ALA A 92 3.71 -11.34 1.71
CA ALA A 92 4.62 -12.30 2.32
C ALA A 92 4.30 -13.74 1.90
N SER A 93 3.02 -14.07 1.73
CA SER A 93 2.57 -15.40 1.28
C SER A 93 3.15 -15.80 -0.08
N ASN A 94 3.46 -14.85 -0.96
CA ASN A 94 4.03 -15.14 -2.28
C ASN A 94 5.35 -15.91 -2.20
N LYS A 95 6.17 -15.65 -1.17
CA LYS A 95 7.41 -16.41 -0.96
C LYS A 95 7.11 -17.86 -0.59
N PHE A 96 6.21 -18.07 0.37
CA PHE A 96 5.82 -19.41 0.83
C PHE A 96 5.08 -20.23 -0.23
N ARG A 97 4.42 -19.56 -1.17
CA ARG A 97 3.70 -20.18 -2.30
C ARG A 97 4.59 -20.41 -3.53
N GLY A 98 5.85 -20.00 -3.51
CA GLY A 98 6.79 -20.16 -4.62
C GLY A 98 6.56 -19.20 -5.79
N PHE A 99 5.79 -18.12 -5.60
CA PHE A 99 5.55 -17.09 -6.63
C PHE A 99 6.65 -16.03 -6.67
N SER A 100 7.49 -15.96 -5.63
CA SER A 100 8.65 -15.06 -5.56
C SER A 100 9.73 -15.67 -4.69
N ASN A 101 11.00 -15.46 -5.04
CA ASN A 101 12.13 -15.89 -4.22
C ASN A 101 12.39 -14.94 -3.03
N ASN A 102 11.93 -13.68 -3.14
CA ASN A 102 12.19 -12.63 -2.17
C ASN A 102 10.90 -11.97 -1.68
N ILE A 103 10.94 -11.45 -0.45
CA ILE A 103 9.91 -10.56 0.07
C ILE A 103 10.24 -9.14 -0.40
N PRO A 104 9.29 -8.40 -1.00
CA PRO A 104 9.55 -7.04 -1.44
C PRO A 104 9.68 -6.10 -0.23
N MET A 105 10.90 -5.85 0.20
CA MET A 105 11.18 -5.07 1.41
C MET A 105 10.60 -3.65 1.40
N PRO A 106 10.66 -2.86 0.30
CA PRO A 106 10.17 -1.48 0.35
C PRO A 106 8.66 -1.39 0.67
N PRO A 107 7.75 -2.16 0.02
CA PRO A 107 6.37 -2.26 0.46
C PRO A 107 6.20 -2.69 1.92
N MET A 108 6.94 -3.70 2.40
CA MET A 108 6.80 -4.19 3.77
C MET A 108 7.12 -3.12 4.81
N VAL A 109 8.19 -2.34 4.60
CA VAL A 109 8.57 -1.25 5.50
C VAL A 109 7.50 -0.16 5.50
N ILE A 110 7.04 0.26 4.30
CA ILE A 110 6.03 1.32 4.18
C ILE A 110 4.73 0.91 4.90
N PHE A 111 4.18 -0.27 4.59
CA PHE A 111 2.93 -0.72 5.21
C PHE A 111 3.08 -0.96 6.71
N THR A 112 4.25 -1.40 7.19
CA THR A 112 4.51 -1.51 8.65
C THR A 112 4.40 -0.15 9.33
N VAL A 113 5.02 0.89 8.75
CA VAL A 113 4.90 2.26 9.28
C VAL A 113 3.45 2.74 9.26
N LEU A 114 2.72 2.50 8.17
CA LEU A 114 1.31 2.90 8.07
C LEU A 114 0.41 2.18 9.09
N ILE A 115 0.71 0.91 9.42
CA ILE A 115 0.00 0.16 10.46
C ILE A 115 0.24 0.77 11.84
N VAL A 116 1.50 1.11 12.16
CA VAL A 116 1.83 1.78 13.42
C VAL A 116 1.12 3.13 13.52
N VAL A 117 1.15 3.93 12.44
CA VAL A 117 0.43 5.21 12.37
C VAL A 117 -1.07 5.00 12.60
N ALA A 118 -1.67 4.01 11.94
CA ALA A 118 -3.09 3.69 12.07
C ALA A 118 -3.49 3.34 13.52
N PHE A 119 -2.78 2.40 14.15
CA PHE A 119 -3.12 1.95 15.52
C PHE A 119 -2.68 2.91 16.63
N SER A 120 -1.78 3.85 16.35
CA SER A 120 -1.39 4.88 17.34
C SER A 120 -2.41 6.02 17.49
N ALA A 121 -3.44 6.03 16.63
CA ALA A 121 -4.48 7.07 16.58
C ALA A 121 -5.91 6.52 16.47
N ALA A 122 -6.08 5.23 16.12
CA ALA A 122 -7.35 4.51 16.24
C ALA A 122 -7.71 4.32 17.72
#